data_AF-A0A7J8AFX8-F1
#
_entry.id   AF-A0A7J8AFX8-F1
#
_cell.length_a   1.000
_cell.length_b   1.000
_cell.length_c   1.000
_cell.angle_alpha   90.00
_cell.angle_beta   90.00
_cell.angle_gamma   90.00
#
_symmetry.space_group_name_H-M   'P 1'
#
loop_
_entity.id
_entity.type
_entity.pdbx_description
1 polymer ?
#
loop_
_entity_poly.entity_id
_entity_poly.type
_entity_poly.pdbx_seq_one_letter_code
_entity_poly.pdbx_strand_id
1 'polypeptide(L)'
;MNIIPGGAVAKPFITYSNELNMRISPELYHKMLVIAGIDQHGEELEEVLGVKLQETNLFKTQKETRKILHDICVAKVVESLPLRDTDSLLDKLIGEFLEVTYFNPTFTCNHSQIMSPLAKWHLSKVGLSELLELFVMKKEIYNANTELNHPIWQWRLFKEQAKVKATGDDGTMFIDENFCTALEYGMLPTAGWDTDNEQVTMFLTDSKNIQEVLLFPAIKLEDIKENIATADALESTTAGTSV
;
A
#
# COMPACT_ATOMS: atom_id res chain seq x y z
N MET A 1 -18.84 -3.85 4.70
CA MET A 1 -18.40 -5.13 5.30
C MET A 1 -18.35 -6.12 4.18
N ASN A 2 -17.28 -6.89 4.12
CA ASN A 2 -16.93 -7.68 2.94
C ASN A 2 -16.77 -9.12 3.39
N ILE A 3 -17.23 -10.10 2.60
CA ILE A 3 -16.94 -11.51 2.90
C ILE A 3 -15.43 -11.74 2.75
N ILE A 4 -14.90 -11.31 1.60
CA ILE A 4 -13.47 -11.33 1.28
C ILE A 4 -12.92 -9.90 1.32
N PRO A 5 -11.86 -9.60 2.10
CA PRO A 5 -11.16 -8.32 2.04
C PRO A 5 -10.07 -8.34 0.94
N GLY A 6 -9.91 -7.22 0.24
CA GLY A 6 -8.96 -7.05 -0.86
C GLY A 6 -8.81 -5.57 -1.23
N GLY A 7 -8.14 -5.30 -2.37
CA GLY A 7 -7.83 -3.94 -2.86
C GLY A 7 -6.64 -3.26 -2.19
N ALA A 8 -5.92 -3.97 -1.32
CA ALA A 8 -4.66 -3.54 -0.70
C ALA A 8 -3.97 -4.75 -0.05
N VAL A 9 -2.67 -4.64 0.21
CA VAL A 9 -1.87 -5.64 0.95
C VAL A 9 -1.81 -5.24 2.42
N ALA A 10 -2.77 -5.69 3.23
CA ALA A 10 -2.79 -5.44 4.67
C ALA A 10 -3.55 -6.53 5.44
N LYS A 11 -3.38 -6.56 6.77
CA LYS A 11 -4.06 -7.51 7.65
C LYS A 11 -5.47 -6.99 8.03
N PRO A 12 -6.56 -7.68 7.67
CA PRO A 12 -7.92 -7.23 7.94
C PRO A 12 -8.33 -7.42 9.41
N PHE A 13 -9.27 -6.59 9.87
CA PHE A 13 -10.00 -6.83 11.12
C PHE A 13 -11.15 -7.82 10.89
N ILE A 14 -11.13 -8.92 11.63
CA ILE A 14 -12.18 -9.96 11.67
C ILE A 14 -13.23 -9.55 12.70
N THR A 15 -14.52 -9.68 12.39
CA THR A 15 -15.62 -9.40 13.32
C THR A 15 -16.66 -10.53 13.33
N TYR A 16 -17.31 -10.76 14.48
CA TYR A 16 -18.16 -11.94 14.68
C TYR A 16 -19.62 -11.69 14.25
N SER A 17 -19.82 -11.59 12.94
CA SER A 17 -21.15 -11.67 12.30
C SER A 17 -21.15 -12.81 11.27
N ASN A 18 -20.84 -14.00 11.76
CA ASN A 18 -20.62 -15.29 11.07
C ASN A 18 -19.57 -15.32 9.95
N GLU A 19 -19.60 -14.41 8.96
CA GLU A 19 -18.87 -14.54 7.69
C GLU A 19 -18.26 -13.21 7.17
N LEU A 20 -18.22 -12.15 7.97
CA LEU A 20 -17.88 -10.79 7.51
C LEU A 20 -16.60 -10.19 8.12
N ASN A 21 -15.83 -9.55 7.25
CA ASN A 21 -14.61 -8.79 7.56
C ASN A 21 -14.84 -7.28 7.37
N MET A 22 -14.01 -6.46 8.02
CA MET A 22 -13.90 -5.04 7.67
C MET A 22 -13.15 -4.87 6.34
N ARG A 23 -13.50 -3.83 5.58
CA ARG A 23 -12.79 -3.51 4.32
C ARG A 23 -11.39 -2.99 4.63
N ILE A 24 -10.45 -3.24 3.72
CA ILE A 24 -9.13 -2.60 3.72
C ILE A 24 -9.20 -1.43 2.74
N SER A 25 -9.47 -1.72 1.47
CA SER A 25 -9.66 -0.74 0.38
C SER A 25 -11.05 -0.91 -0.27
N PRO A 26 -11.59 0.14 -0.93
CA PRO A 26 -12.79 0.05 -1.76
C PRO A 26 -12.52 -0.36 -3.23
N GLU A 27 -11.26 -0.39 -3.67
CA GLU A 27 -10.82 -0.55 -5.08
C GLU A 27 -11.60 -1.60 -5.88
N LEU A 28 -11.69 -2.84 -5.39
CA LEU A 28 -12.39 -3.94 -6.08
C LEU A 28 -13.87 -3.64 -6.34
N TYR A 29 -14.53 -2.89 -5.44
CA TYR A 29 -15.92 -2.46 -5.62
C TYR A 29 -16.03 -1.30 -6.59
N HIS A 30 -15.08 -0.35 -6.60
CA HIS A 30 -15.05 0.71 -7.60
C HIS A 30 -14.86 0.13 -9.01
N LYS A 31 -13.96 -0.84 -9.18
CA LYS A 31 -13.81 -1.59 -10.44
C LYS A 31 -15.12 -2.27 -10.88
N MET A 32 -15.82 -2.94 -9.96
CA MET A 32 -17.14 -3.54 -10.25
C MET A 32 -18.22 -2.50 -10.62
N LEU A 33 -18.09 -1.24 -10.18
CA LEU A 33 -18.98 -0.14 -10.57
C LEU A 33 -18.60 0.47 -11.92
N VAL A 34 -17.32 0.53 -12.29
CA VAL A 34 -16.90 0.97 -13.63
C VAL A 34 -17.35 -0.02 -14.72
N ILE A 35 -17.41 -1.33 -14.39
CA ILE A 35 -18.03 -2.36 -15.24
C ILE A 35 -19.53 -2.08 -15.49
N ALA A 36 -20.19 -1.29 -14.62
CA ALA A 36 -21.56 -0.82 -14.82
C ALA A 36 -21.67 0.53 -15.57
N GLY A 37 -20.56 1.08 -16.07
CA GLY A 37 -20.52 2.20 -17.02
C GLY A 37 -20.39 3.60 -16.38
N ILE A 38 -19.29 3.86 -15.67
CA ILE A 38 -18.97 5.17 -15.08
C ILE A 38 -17.48 5.49 -15.32
N ASP A 39 -17.17 6.35 -16.30
CA ASP A 39 -15.81 6.58 -16.81
C ASP A 39 -15.24 7.98 -16.51
N GLN A 40 -13.95 8.07 -16.15
CA GLN A 40 -13.07 9.26 -16.23
C GLN A 40 -11.60 8.85 -16.54
N HIS A 41 -10.71 9.78 -16.92
CA HIS A 41 -9.39 9.49 -17.53
C HIS A 41 -8.24 10.40 -17.03
N GLY A 42 -6.96 9.97 -17.16
CA GLY A 42 -5.75 10.79 -16.97
C GLY A 42 -4.42 10.06 -17.22
N GLU A 43 -3.46 10.72 -17.88
CA GLU A 43 -2.16 10.24 -18.43
C GLU A 43 -1.17 11.45 -18.45
N GLU A 44 0.18 11.43 -18.56
CA GLU A 44 1.30 10.45 -18.72
C GLU A 44 2.60 11.14 -18.20
N LEU A 45 3.59 10.45 -17.58
CA LEU A 45 5.02 10.90 -17.66
C LEU A 45 6.12 9.88 -17.24
N GLU A 46 7.25 9.93 -17.94
CA GLU A 46 8.59 9.48 -17.50
C GLU A 46 9.70 10.36 -18.08
N GLU A 47 10.67 10.85 -17.27
CA GLU A 47 11.88 11.49 -17.84
C GLU A 47 13.16 11.45 -16.96
N VAL A 48 13.08 11.11 -15.66
CA VAL A 48 14.06 11.61 -14.67
C VAL A 48 15.31 10.74 -14.43
N LEU A 49 15.24 9.41 -14.56
CA LEU A 49 16.06 8.52 -13.71
C LEU A 49 17.53 8.20 -14.11
N GLY A 50 18.04 8.71 -15.23
CA GLY A 50 19.48 8.93 -15.48
C GLY A 50 20.47 7.73 -15.52
N VAL A 51 20.12 6.53 -15.04
CA VAL A 51 21.03 5.37 -14.92
C VAL A 51 20.34 4.09 -15.42
N LYS A 52 21.06 3.27 -16.20
CA LYS A 52 20.53 1.98 -16.67
C LYS A 52 20.64 0.90 -15.60
N LEU A 53 19.52 0.57 -14.97
CA LEU A 53 19.29 -0.78 -14.42
C LEU A 53 19.30 -1.81 -15.57
N GLN A 54 19.74 -3.04 -15.29
CA GLN A 54 19.74 -4.11 -16.30
C GLN A 54 18.32 -4.59 -16.60
N GLU A 55 18.12 -5.18 -17.79
CA GLU A 55 16.79 -5.41 -18.35
C GLU A 55 15.83 -6.19 -17.43
N THR A 56 14.62 -5.64 -17.26
CA THR A 56 13.51 -6.21 -16.48
C THR A 56 13.03 -7.58 -17.00
N ASN A 57 13.49 -8.00 -18.18
CA ASN A 57 13.33 -9.35 -18.70
C ASN A 57 13.98 -10.45 -17.84
N LEU A 58 14.88 -10.11 -16.90
CA LEU A 58 15.65 -11.06 -16.08
C LEU A 58 15.00 -11.46 -14.74
N PHE A 59 13.88 -10.86 -14.32
CA PHE A 59 13.14 -11.27 -13.11
C PHE A 59 12.51 -12.69 -13.18
N LYS A 60 12.73 -13.43 -14.29
CA LYS A 60 12.16 -14.75 -14.57
C LYS A 60 12.60 -15.85 -13.59
N THR A 61 13.76 -15.68 -12.94
CA THR A 61 14.18 -16.54 -11.82
C THR A 61 14.12 -15.75 -10.52
N GLN A 62 12.95 -15.70 -9.85
CA GLN A 62 12.77 -15.03 -8.55
C GLN A 62 13.94 -15.32 -7.57
N LYS A 63 14.41 -16.57 -7.53
CA LYS A 63 15.49 -17.04 -6.66
C LYS A 63 16.86 -16.39 -6.92
N GLU A 64 17.15 -15.99 -8.17
CA GLU A 64 18.43 -15.37 -8.54
C GLU A 64 18.40 -13.87 -8.28
N THR A 65 17.33 -13.18 -8.72
CA THR A 65 17.16 -11.74 -8.46
C THR A 65 17.00 -11.45 -6.97
N ARG A 66 16.25 -12.27 -6.22
CA ARG A 66 16.16 -12.19 -4.75
C ARG A 66 17.54 -12.30 -4.09
N LYS A 67 18.43 -13.17 -4.60
CA LYS A 67 19.78 -13.29 -4.03
C LYS A 67 20.57 -12.01 -4.24
N ILE A 68 20.54 -11.45 -5.46
CA ILE A 68 21.21 -10.18 -5.78
C ILE A 68 20.70 -9.04 -4.89
N LEU A 69 19.37 -8.92 -4.73
CA LEU A 69 18.76 -7.91 -3.84
C LEU A 69 19.14 -8.11 -2.37
N HIS A 70 19.11 -9.36 -1.87
CA HIS A 70 19.55 -9.69 -0.52
C HIS A 70 21.04 -9.35 -0.28
N ASP A 71 21.92 -9.72 -1.21
CA ASP A 71 23.34 -9.43 -1.14
C ASP A 71 23.60 -7.90 -1.17
N ILE A 72 22.76 -7.12 -1.89
CA ILE A 72 22.75 -5.64 -1.86
C ILE A 72 22.29 -5.11 -0.49
N CYS A 73 21.18 -5.59 0.07
CA CYS A 73 20.69 -5.17 1.39
C CYS A 73 21.73 -5.39 2.49
N VAL A 74 22.38 -6.56 2.49
CA VAL A 74 23.47 -6.90 3.42
C VAL A 74 24.69 -5.98 3.22
N ALA A 75 25.11 -5.75 1.98
CA ALA A 75 26.21 -4.83 1.67
C ALA A 75 25.91 -3.35 1.99
N LYS A 76 24.63 -3.00 2.16
CA LYS A 76 24.14 -1.66 2.50
C LYS A 76 23.74 -1.47 3.96
N VAL A 77 23.78 -2.54 4.78
CA VAL A 77 23.40 -2.53 6.20
C VAL A 77 21.93 -2.12 6.43
N VAL A 78 21.03 -2.53 5.55
CA VAL A 78 19.57 -2.37 5.74
C VAL A 78 19.08 -3.43 6.72
N GLU A 79 18.38 -3.03 7.80
CA GLU A 79 17.89 -3.98 8.81
C GLU A 79 16.79 -4.91 8.26
N SER A 80 17.20 -6.11 7.83
CA SER A 80 16.29 -7.17 7.45
C SER A 80 15.73 -7.89 8.69
N LEU A 81 14.50 -7.52 9.06
CA LEU A 81 13.47 -8.49 9.44
C LEU A 81 13.51 -9.71 8.48
N PRO A 82 12.93 -10.88 8.83
CA PRO A 82 13.02 -12.10 8.02
C PRO A 82 12.17 -12.04 6.73
N LEU A 83 12.48 -11.09 5.85
CA LEU A 83 11.88 -10.86 4.54
C LEU A 83 12.26 -12.03 3.62
N ARG A 84 11.25 -12.81 3.24
CA ARG A 84 11.41 -14.01 2.42
C ARG A 84 11.19 -13.74 0.94
N ASP A 85 10.68 -12.57 0.58
CA ASP A 85 10.12 -12.35 -0.74
C ASP A 85 10.73 -11.10 -1.40
N THR A 86 10.50 -10.97 -2.71
CA THR A 86 11.34 -10.13 -3.59
C THR A 86 10.84 -8.69 -3.66
N ASP A 87 9.53 -8.55 -3.56
CA ASP A 87 8.75 -7.34 -3.30
C ASP A 87 9.19 -6.64 -2.01
N SER A 88 9.16 -7.31 -0.85
CA SER A 88 9.49 -6.67 0.45
C SER A 88 10.96 -6.24 0.54
N LEU A 89 11.85 -6.86 -0.23
CA LEU A 89 13.24 -6.44 -0.37
C LEU A 89 13.39 -5.21 -1.28
N LEU A 90 12.55 -5.07 -2.31
CA LEU A 90 12.56 -3.89 -3.19
C LEU A 90 11.96 -2.68 -2.47
N ASP A 91 10.81 -2.88 -1.81
CA ASP A 91 10.11 -1.96 -0.91
C ASP A 91 11.08 -1.28 0.08
N LYS A 92 11.80 -2.07 0.90
CA LYS A 92 12.80 -1.50 1.83
C LYS A 92 13.97 -0.77 1.16
N LEU A 93 14.34 -1.13 -0.06
CA LEU A 93 15.39 -0.42 -0.81
C LEU A 93 14.86 0.91 -1.38
N ILE A 94 13.57 0.99 -1.73
CA ILE A 94 12.89 2.22 -2.12
C ILE A 94 12.80 3.16 -0.89
N GLY A 95 12.33 2.65 0.25
CA GLY A 95 12.27 3.41 1.51
C GLY A 95 13.60 4.01 1.93
N GLU A 96 14.65 3.19 2.05
CA GLU A 96 15.94 3.63 2.58
C GLU A 96 16.75 4.51 1.60
N PHE A 97 16.60 4.33 0.28
CA PHE A 97 17.43 5.05 -0.71
C PHE A 97 16.71 6.09 -1.57
N LEU A 98 15.39 5.99 -1.73
CA LEU A 98 14.62 6.87 -2.62
C LEU A 98 13.68 7.79 -1.83
N GLU A 99 12.82 7.25 -0.96
CA GLU A 99 11.85 8.05 -0.19
C GLU A 99 12.53 9.13 0.66
N VAL A 100 13.69 8.79 1.26
CA VAL A 100 14.51 9.74 2.02
C VAL A 100 14.96 10.97 1.22
N THR A 101 14.88 10.95 -0.12
CA THR A 101 15.22 12.07 -1.00
C THR A 101 14.00 12.93 -1.41
N TYR A 102 12.78 12.40 -1.29
CA TYR A 102 11.55 13.00 -1.79
C TYR A 102 10.97 14.07 -0.84
N PHE A 103 11.70 15.17 -0.70
CA PHE A 103 11.27 16.32 0.10
C PHE A 103 10.14 17.11 -0.60
N ASN A 104 10.37 17.48 -1.86
CA ASN A 104 9.36 18.12 -2.72
C ASN A 104 8.39 17.06 -3.30
N PRO A 105 7.18 17.46 -3.76
CA PRO A 105 6.28 16.58 -4.50
C PRO A 105 7.00 15.88 -5.66
N THR A 106 7.19 14.57 -5.53
CA THR A 106 7.97 13.74 -6.46
C THR A 106 7.17 12.50 -6.83
N PHE A 107 6.96 12.27 -8.12
CA PHE A 107 6.28 11.08 -8.62
C PHE A 107 7.27 9.93 -8.82
N THR A 108 6.92 8.74 -8.32
CA THR A 108 7.55 7.45 -8.64
C THR A 108 6.67 6.67 -9.60
N CYS A 109 7.21 6.32 -10.76
CA CYS A 109 6.48 5.66 -11.85
C CYS A 109 7.03 4.25 -12.12
N ASN A 110 6.14 3.38 -12.62
CA ASN A 110 6.47 2.09 -13.25
C ASN A 110 7.12 1.08 -12.30
N HIS A 111 6.43 0.81 -11.19
CA HIS A 111 6.77 -0.23 -10.22
C HIS A 111 6.77 -1.64 -10.84
N SER A 112 7.42 -2.59 -10.16
CA SER A 112 7.49 -3.98 -10.64
C SER A 112 6.13 -4.65 -10.54
N GLN A 113 5.71 -5.35 -11.60
CA GLN A 113 4.43 -6.09 -11.64
C GLN A 113 4.27 -7.10 -10.48
N ILE A 114 5.39 -7.55 -9.88
CA ILE A 114 5.42 -8.45 -8.72
C ILE A 114 4.86 -7.75 -7.45
N MET A 115 5.11 -6.45 -7.28
CA MET A 115 4.60 -5.64 -6.17
C MET A 115 3.17 -5.16 -6.40
N SER A 116 2.74 -5.04 -7.65
CA SER A 116 1.51 -4.37 -8.06
C SER A 116 0.51 -5.37 -8.68
N PRO A 117 -0.18 -6.21 -7.88
CA PRO A 117 -0.98 -7.36 -8.34
C PRO A 117 -2.32 -7.00 -9.00
N LEU A 118 -2.73 -5.73 -8.91
CA LEU A 118 -3.99 -5.19 -9.44
C LEU A 118 -3.76 -4.13 -10.54
N ALA A 119 -2.51 -3.70 -10.73
CA ALA A 119 -2.09 -2.79 -11.79
C ALA A 119 -1.79 -3.56 -13.09
N LYS A 120 -2.05 -2.90 -14.21
CA LYS A 120 -1.84 -3.42 -15.55
C LYS A 120 -0.35 -3.43 -15.90
N TRP A 121 0.08 -4.41 -16.70
CA TRP A 121 1.45 -4.47 -17.21
C TRP A 121 1.74 -3.27 -18.12
N HIS A 122 2.97 -2.75 -18.05
CA HIS A 122 3.35 -1.60 -18.84
C HIS A 122 3.50 -1.96 -20.33
N LEU A 123 2.88 -1.17 -21.21
CA LEU A 123 2.82 -1.40 -22.67
C LEU A 123 4.20 -1.55 -23.35
N SER A 124 5.24 -0.89 -22.84
CA SER A 124 6.58 -0.90 -23.44
C SER A 124 7.66 -1.60 -22.59
N LYS A 125 7.49 -1.67 -21.26
CA LYS A 125 8.50 -2.21 -20.33
C LYS A 125 8.05 -3.51 -19.67
N VAL A 126 8.35 -4.61 -20.33
CA VAL A 126 8.06 -5.98 -19.86
C VAL A 126 8.56 -6.18 -18.42
N GLY A 127 7.66 -6.54 -17.51
CA GLY A 127 7.95 -6.81 -16.09
C GLY A 127 7.68 -5.64 -15.14
N LEU A 128 7.36 -4.45 -15.67
CA LEU A 128 6.83 -3.32 -14.91
C LEU A 128 5.32 -3.21 -15.12
N SER A 129 4.66 -2.47 -14.24
CA SER A 129 3.24 -2.14 -14.30
C SER A 129 3.03 -0.63 -14.34
N GLU A 130 1.96 -0.19 -14.98
CA GLU A 130 1.54 1.21 -15.07
C GLU A 130 0.94 1.67 -13.72
N LEU A 131 1.83 1.96 -12.77
CA LEU A 131 1.52 2.47 -11.42
C LEU A 131 2.37 3.71 -11.12
N LEU A 132 1.76 4.67 -10.42
CA LEU A 132 2.22 6.01 -10.11
C LEU A 132 1.96 6.30 -8.61
N GLU A 133 2.99 6.70 -7.90
CA GLU A 133 2.90 7.16 -6.50
C GLU A 133 3.40 8.60 -6.39
N LEU A 134 2.84 9.38 -5.46
CA LEU A 134 3.33 10.73 -5.14
C LEU A 134 3.87 10.76 -3.71
N PHE A 135 5.16 11.10 -3.61
CA PHE A 135 5.81 11.35 -2.34
C PHE A 135 5.94 12.84 -2.06
N VAL A 136 5.59 13.25 -0.83
CA VAL A 136 5.76 14.59 -0.29
C VAL A 136 6.42 14.46 1.09
N MET A 137 7.45 15.26 1.38
CA MET A 137 8.12 15.28 2.68
C MET A 137 8.53 13.88 3.20
N LYS A 138 8.97 13.00 2.27
CA LYS A 138 9.37 11.61 2.50
C LYS A 138 8.22 10.66 2.93
N LYS A 139 6.98 10.92 2.51
CA LYS A 139 5.85 10.01 2.68
C LYS A 139 4.99 9.93 1.42
N GLU A 140 4.44 8.76 1.14
CA GLU A 140 3.41 8.55 0.13
C GLU A 140 2.11 9.26 0.53
N ILE A 141 1.47 9.97 -0.40
CA ILE A 141 0.14 10.59 -0.19
C ILE A 141 -0.91 10.23 -1.23
N TYR A 142 -0.51 9.62 -2.35
CA TYR A 142 -1.36 9.33 -3.50
C TYR A 142 -0.79 8.11 -4.23
N ASN A 143 -1.66 7.16 -4.57
CA ASN A 143 -1.33 5.98 -5.37
C ASN A 143 -2.33 5.88 -6.51
N ALA A 144 -1.88 5.62 -7.73
CA ALA A 144 -2.74 5.52 -8.90
C ALA A 144 -2.16 4.56 -9.94
N ASN A 145 -3.03 3.87 -10.69
CA ASN A 145 -2.61 2.80 -11.58
C ASN A 145 -3.58 2.62 -12.75
N THR A 146 -3.05 2.28 -13.92
CA THR A 146 -3.88 1.71 -14.99
C THR A 146 -4.33 0.32 -14.57
N GLU A 147 -5.62 0.04 -14.68
CA GLU A 147 -6.24 -1.07 -13.97
C GLU A 147 -6.17 -2.38 -14.76
N LEU A 148 -5.86 -3.49 -14.08
CA LEU A 148 -5.77 -4.81 -14.70
C LEU A 148 -7.15 -5.34 -15.12
N ASN A 149 -7.58 -4.97 -16.32
CA ASN A 149 -8.88 -5.34 -16.88
C ASN A 149 -8.92 -6.71 -17.58
N HIS A 150 -7.96 -7.62 -17.32
CA HIS A 150 -7.88 -8.93 -17.98
C HIS A 150 -8.11 -10.08 -16.98
N PRO A 151 -9.29 -10.74 -16.95
CA PRO A 151 -9.70 -11.68 -15.89
C PRO A 151 -8.72 -12.86 -15.68
N ILE A 152 -8.32 -13.54 -16.77
CA ILE A 152 -7.41 -14.70 -16.70
C ILE A 152 -6.04 -14.33 -16.10
N TRP A 153 -5.56 -13.10 -16.30
CA TRP A 153 -4.31 -12.62 -15.70
C TRP A 153 -4.50 -12.23 -14.24
N GLN A 154 -5.60 -11.54 -13.91
CA GLN A 154 -5.92 -11.20 -12.53
C GLN A 154 -6.01 -12.44 -11.62
N TRP A 155 -6.68 -13.48 -12.11
CA TRP A 155 -6.83 -14.77 -11.40
C TRP A 155 -5.50 -15.52 -11.23
N ARG A 156 -4.54 -15.35 -12.16
CA ARG A 156 -3.17 -15.89 -11.99
C ARG A 156 -2.42 -15.18 -10.86
N LEU A 157 -2.50 -13.85 -10.80
CA LEU A 157 -1.85 -13.05 -9.76
C LEU A 157 -2.45 -13.35 -8.37
N PHE A 158 -3.77 -13.41 -8.24
CA PHE A 158 -4.43 -13.90 -7.02
C PHE A 158 -3.98 -15.31 -6.62
N LYS A 159 -3.79 -16.22 -7.58
CA LYS A 159 -3.25 -17.57 -7.32
C LYS A 159 -1.75 -17.59 -6.99
N GLU A 160 -1.01 -16.52 -7.23
CA GLU A 160 0.38 -16.39 -6.81
C GLU A 160 0.45 -15.80 -5.40
N GLN A 161 -0.31 -14.75 -5.11
CA GLN A 161 -0.48 -14.22 -3.76
C GLN A 161 -1.00 -15.29 -2.77
N ALA A 162 -1.97 -16.11 -3.17
CA ALA A 162 -2.48 -17.21 -2.34
C ALA A 162 -1.43 -18.27 -1.99
N LYS A 163 -0.37 -18.45 -2.80
CA LYS A 163 0.78 -19.34 -2.47
C LYS A 163 1.71 -18.67 -1.45
N VAL A 164 1.93 -17.36 -1.58
CA VAL A 164 2.69 -16.58 -0.59
C VAL A 164 1.94 -16.58 0.76
N LYS A 165 0.61 -16.41 0.74
CA LYS A 165 -0.25 -16.56 1.93
C LYS A 165 -0.07 -17.91 2.62
N ALA A 166 -0.12 -19.00 1.85
CA ALA A 166 0.13 -20.36 2.36
C ALA A 166 1.56 -20.60 2.87
N THR A 167 2.50 -19.70 2.58
CA THR A 167 3.89 -19.72 3.08
C THR A 167 4.06 -18.93 4.40
N GLY A 168 3.03 -18.18 4.82
CA GLY A 168 2.95 -17.55 6.14
C GLY A 168 2.81 -16.02 6.16
N ASP A 169 2.52 -15.36 5.03
CA ASP A 169 2.25 -13.92 5.01
C ASP A 169 0.75 -13.60 5.14
N ASP A 170 0.38 -13.04 6.29
CA ASP A 170 -0.98 -12.61 6.61
C ASP A 170 -1.49 -11.45 5.73
N GLY A 171 -0.59 -10.58 5.21
CA GLY A 171 -0.93 -9.34 4.51
C GLY A 171 -1.39 -9.52 3.06
N THR A 172 -1.03 -10.64 2.44
CA THR A 172 -1.39 -10.98 1.05
C THR A 172 -2.90 -11.02 0.79
N MET A 173 -3.31 -10.66 -0.44
CA MET A 173 -4.72 -10.71 -0.84
C MET A 173 -5.27 -12.15 -0.90
N PHE A 174 -6.59 -12.27 -0.77
CA PHE A 174 -7.33 -13.51 -1.01
C PHE A 174 -7.76 -13.61 -2.49
N ILE A 175 -8.12 -14.80 -2.96
CA ILE A 175 -8.71 -14.97 -4.29
C ILE A 175 -10.19 -14.56 -4.24
N ASP A 176 -10.57 -13.50 -4.95
CA ASP A 176 -11.97 -13.12 -5.13
C ASP A 176 -12.49 -13.58 -6.51
N GLU A 177 -13.25 -14.69 -6.51
CA GLU A 177 -13.83 -15.25 -7.72
C GLU A 177 -15.01 -14.42 -8.25
N ASN A 178 -15.71 -13.65 -7.40
CA ASN A 178 -16.79 -12.76 -7.84
C ASN A 178 -16.20 -11.56 -8.60
N PHE A 179 -15.08 -11.02 -8.12
CA PHE A 179 -14.34 -9.97 -8.82
C PHE A 179 -13.78 -10.46 -10.16
N CYS A 180 -13.18 -11.65 -10.22
CA CYS A 180 -12.77 -12.26 -11.49
C CYS A 180 -13.96 -12.45 -12.45
N THR A 181 -15.10 -12.94 -11.95
CA THR A 181 -16.34 -13.10 -12.74
C THR A 181 -16.86 -11.75 -13.24
N ALA A 182 -16.77 -10.68 -12.44
CA ALA A 182 -17.13 -9.33 -12.87
C ALA A 182 -16.26 -8.85 -14.05
N LEU A 183 -14.93 -9.04 -13.95
CA LEU A 183 -14.00 -8.71 -15.04
C LEU A 183 -14.32 -9.46 -16.35
N GLU A 184 -14.92 -10.65 -16.30
CA GLU A 184 -15.36 -11.41 -17.49
C GLU A 184 -16.57 -10.79 -18.22
N TYR A 185 -17.36 -9.92 -17.57
CA TYR A 185 -18.37 -9.10 -18.26
C TYR A 185 -17.74 -7.95 -19.08
N GLY A 186 -16.45 -7.66 -18.88
CA GLY A 186 -15.66 -6.69 -19.65
C GLY A 186 -15.51 -5.34 -18.95
N MET A 187 -14.43 -5.17 -18.20
CA MET A 187 -14.05 -3.85 -17.65
C MET A 187 -13.37 -2.99 -18.72
N LEU A 188 -13.83 -1.74 -18.85
CA LEU A 188 -13.25 -0.74 -19.73
C LEU A 188 -11.79 -0.40 -19.34
N PRO A 189 -10.98 0.16 -20.26
CA PRO A 189 -9.68 0.73 -19.91
C PRO A 189 -9.87 1.84 -18.86
N THR A 190 -9.46 1.55 -17.63
CA THR A 190 -9.73 2.35 -16.43
C THR A 190 -8.41 2.70 -15.75
N ALA A 191 -8.36 3.85 -15.08
CA ALA A 191 -7.31 4.16 -14.11
C ALA A 191 -7.93 4.34 -12.72
N GLY A 192 -7.33 3.71 -11.71
CA GLY A 192 -7.68 3.87 -10.30
C GLY A 192 -6.79 4.92 -9.64
N TRP A 193 -7.28 5.54 -8.57
CA TRP A 193 -6.47 6.35 -7.65
C TRP A 193 -7.06 6.35 -6.25
N ASP A 194 -6.18 6.39 -5.25
CA ASP A 194 -6.47 6.59 -3.83
C ASP A 194 -5.55 7.69 -3.26
N THR A 195 -5.99 8.33 -2.17
CA THR A 195 -5.27 9.44 -1.52
C THR A 195 -5.39 9.35 -0.01
N ASP A 196 -4.27 9.54 0.70
CA ASP A 196 -4.24 9.62 2.16
C ASP A 196 -4.64 11.04 2.62
N ASN A 197 -5.92 11.23 2.93
CA ASN A 197 -6.48 12.52 3.32
C ASN A 197 -5.93 12.98 4.68
N GLU A 198 -5.67 12.05 5.59
CA GLU A 198 -5.07 12.30 6.90
C GLU A 198 -3.65 12.87 6.74
N GLN A 199 -2.80 12.28 5.91
CA GLN A 199 -1.46 12.79 5.61
C GLN A 199 -1.48 14.10 4.81
N VAL A 200 -2.37 14.26 3.83
CA VAL A 200 -2.57 15.54 3.15
C VAL A 200 -2.97 16.63 4.15
N THR A 201 -3.85 16.32 5.11
CA THR A 201 -4.22 17.24 6.19
C THR A 201 -3.03 17.56 7.09
N MET A 202 -2.22 16.57 7.48
CA MET A 202 -1.01 16.78 8.29
C MET A 202 -0.05 17.79 7.64
N PHE A 203 0.17 17.70 6.33
CA PHE A 203 1.03 18.63 5.61
C PHE A 203 0.42 20.03 5.45
N LEU A 204 -0.91 20.15 5.43
CA LEU A 204 -1.61 21.45 5.40
C LEU A 204 -1.70 22.13 6.78
N THR A 205 -1.53 21.39 7.89
CA THR A 205 -1.56 21.92 9.27
C THR A 205 -0.18 22.05 9.94
N ASP A 206 0.92 21.68 9.27
CA ASP A 206 2.27 21.47 9.85
C ASP A 206 2.27 20.46 11.04
N SER A 207 1.31 19.53 11.03
CA SER A 207 1.15 18.50 12.05
C SER A 207 2.09 17.32 11.81
N LYS A 208 2.87 16.95 12.82
CA LYS A 208 3.87 15.88 12.72
C LYS A 208 3.34 14.53 13.18
N ASN A 209 2.28 14.52 13.99
CA ASN A 209 1.58 13.33 14.46
C ASN A 209 0.17 13.25 13.84
N ILE A 210 -0.21 12.07 13.33
CA ILE A 210 -1.57 11.82 12.79
C ILE A 210 -2.66 12.01 13.85
N GLN A 211 -2.33 11.86 15.13
CA GLN A 211 -3.26 12.12 16.24
C GLN A 211 -3.67 13.60 16.38
N GLU A 212 -2.96 14.54 15.72
CA GLU A 212 -3.33 15.96 15.71
C GLU A 212 -4.44 16.28 14.69
N VAL A 213 -4.58 15.47 13.63
CA VAL A 213 -5.60 15.64 12.57
C VAL A 213 -6.84 14.76 12.78
N LEU A 214 -6.78 13.80 13.70
CA LEU A 214 -7.89 12.94 14.10
C LEU A 214 -8.58 13.51 15.35
N LEU A 215 -9.89 13.80 15.27
CA LEU A 215 -10.67 14.29 16.42
C LEU A 215 -10.68 13.30 17.60
N PHE A 216 -10.63 12.00 17.32
CA PHE A 216 -10.64 10.92 18.30
C PHE A 216 -9.63 9.84 17.86
N PRO A 217 -8.32 10.04 18.14
CA PRO A 217 -7.30 9.06 17.77
C PRO A 217 -7.44 7.77 18.59
N ALA A 218 -6.95 6.65 18.03
CA ALA A 218 -6.76 5.43 18.81
C ALA A 218 -5.62 5.63 19.83
N ILE A 219 -5.92 5.40 21.11
CA ILE A 219 -5.02 5.53 22.26
C ILE A 219 -5.02 4.19 23.00
N LYS A 220 -3.90 3.77 23.62
CA LYS A 220 -3.87 2.51 24.39
C LYS A 220 -4.56 2.70 25.73
N LEU A 221 -5.10 1.61 26.28
CA LEU A 221 -5.84 1.67 27.55
C LEU A 221 -4.93 1.96 28.74
N GLU A 222 -3.62 1.79 28.57
CA GLU A 222 -2.56 2.06 29.52
C GLU A 222 -2.31 3.58 29.60
N ASP A 223 -2.07 4.21 28.44
CA ASP A 223 -1.90 5.66 28.31
C ASP A 223 -3.10 6.42 28.92
N ILE A 224 -4.33 5.92 28.75
CA ILE A 224 -5.54 6.51 29.36
C ILE A 224 -5.50 6.45 30.89
N LYS A 225 -5.06 5.33 31.49
CA LYS A 225 -4.96 5.17 32.95
C LYS A 225 -3.87 6.06 33.53
N GLU A 226 -2.73 6.18 32.85
CA GLU A 226 -1.65 7.07 33.28
C GLU A 226 -2.08 8.54 33.21
N ASN A 227 -2.73 8.98 32.13
CA ASN A 227 -3.26 10.33 32.02
C ASN A 227 -4.28 10.66 33.13
N ILE A 228 -5.23 9.75 33.42
CA ILE A 228 -6.18 9.92 34.54
C ILE A 228 -5.45 10.03 35.88
N ALA A 229 -4.51 9.13 36.16
CA ALA A 229 -3.73 9.18 37.40
C ALA A 229 -2.89 10.47 37.54
N THR A 230 -2.39 11.03 36.44
CA THR A 230 -1.72 12.34 36.47
C THR A 230 -2.68 13.52 36.64
N ALA A 231 -3.93 13.41 36.17
CA ALA A 231 -4.95 14.43 36.41
C ALA A 231 -5.37 14.46 37.89
N ASP A 232 -5.65 13.30 38.49
CA ASP A 232 -5.94 13.17 39.93
C ASP A 232 -4.78 13.72 40.79
N ALA A 233 -3.53 13.54 40.35
CA ALA A 233 -2.34 14.11 40.99
C ALA A 233 -2.23 15.65 40.85
N LEU A 234 -2.77 16.24 39.78
CA LEU A 234 -2.80 17.69 39.57
C LEU A 234 -3.93 18.36 40.36
N GLU A 235 -5.11 17.74 40.44
CA GLU A 235 -6.22 18.26 41.24
C GLU A 235 -5.91 18.20 42.74
N SER A 236 -5.32 17.09 43.21
CA SER A 236 -4.91 16.94 44.61
C SER A 236 -3.75 17.85 45.05
N THR A 237 -2.96 18.40 44.11
CA THR A 237 -1.92 19.39 44.43
C THR A 237 -2.37 20.85 44.32
N THR A 238 -3.34 21.16 43.44
CA THR A 238 -3.89 22.52 43.33
C THR A 238 -4.82 22.90 44.49
N ALA A 239 -5.46 21.92 45.14
CA ALA A 239 -6.28 22.12 46.35
C ALA A 239 -5.51 22.62 47.59
N GLY A 240 -4.16 22.65 47.56
CA GLY A 240 -3.32 22.97 48.72
C GLY A 240 -2.91 24.44 48.91
N THR A 241 -3.31 25.37 48.02
CA THR A 241 -2.74 26.74 48.02
C THR A 241 -3.78 27.86 47.87
N SER A 242 -4.68 28.01 48.85
CA SER A 242 -5.52 29.22 48.96
C SER A 242 -5.85 29.60 50.42
N VAL A 243 -5.05 30.55 50.94
CA VAL A 243 -5.24 31.36 52.17
C VAL A 243 -5.34 30.58 53.49
#